data_AF-A0A6P1RAC1-F1
#
_entry.id   AF-A0A6P1RAC1-F1
#
_cell.length_a   1.000
_cell.length_b   1.000
_cell.length_c   1.000
_cell.angle_alpha   90.00
_cell.angle_beta   90.00
_cell.angle_gamma   90.00
#
_symmetry.space_group_name_H-M   'P 1'
#
loop_
_entity.id
_entity.type
_entity.pdbx_description
1 polymer ?
#
loop_
_entity_poly.entity_id
_entity_poly.type
_entity_poly.pdbx_seq_one_letter_code
_entity_poly.pdbx_strand_id
1 'polypeptide(L)'
;MKRRTFLQGGAVAGATTLVAAPAIAQGAPEIKWRLTSSFPKSLDTIYGTAQTFAKYVADATDNKFQIQTFAAGELVPGLQALDAVSAASVEMAQTPLYFYIGKEPALAYATGAPFGMNHRHQESWWYFGGGADLANEALKPFKAHAILCGNSGTQMGGWFRKEIKTVDDLKGLKFRIAGMGGHVLARLGIVPQQLAGGDVYSALEKGSIDAAEFVGPYDDEKLGFQKVAKYYYFPGWWEGGAMLHMIVNDEKWASLPKHYQAIVNQAASAAGAWMLEKYDSVNPAALKRLIANGAELKAFPQPVLEACYNATQEHLNELAAKSDLFKRTKESHDAYMKELLFYTQIAENFYDNYLLSKMRNKT
;
A
#
# COMPACT_ATOMS: atom_id res chain seq x y z
N MET A 1 5.58 -84.55 -47.01
CA MET A 1 4.17 -84.73 -47.46
C MET A 1 3.33 -84.90 -46.18
N LYS A 2 2.27 -84.18 -45.80
CA LYS A 2 1.23 -83.31 -46.38
C LYS A 2 0.90 -82.25 -45.29
N ARG A 3 0.87 -80.94 -45.58
CA ARG A 3 -0.29 -80.09 -45.97
C ARG A 3 -1.50 -80.11 -45.01
N ARG A 4 -1.69 -78.95 -44.36
CA ARG A 4 -2.93 -78.17 -44.12
C ARG A 4 -4.14 -78.87 -43.45
N THR A 5 -4.51 -78.33 -42.29
CA THR A 5 -5.93 -78.10 -41.97
C THR A 5 -6.09 -76.64 -41.54
N PHE A 6 -7.14 -76.02 -42.06
CA PHE A 6 -7.41 -74.60 -42.19
C PHE A 6 -8.58 -74.25 -41.23
N LEU A 7 -8.42 -73.13 -40.52
CA LEU A 7 -9.42 -72.16 -40.04
C LEU A 7 -10.80 -72.62 -39.55
N GLN A 8 -11.09 -72.27 -38.29
CA GLN A 8 -12.35 -71.67 -37.78
C GLN A 8 -11.97 -71.06 -36.41
N GLY A 9 -11.72 -69.76 -36.29
CA GLY A 9 -12.76 -68.74 -36.06
C GLY A 9 -12.75 -68.32 -34.59
N GLY A 10 -12.14 -67.16 -34.28
CA GLY A 10 -12.09 -66.62 -32.92
C GLY A 10 -11.38 -65.27 -32.89
N ALA A 11 -12.17 -64.21 -32.78
CA ALA A 11 -11.81 -62.80 -32.94
C ALA A 11 -10.54 -62.33 -32.21
N VAL A 12 -9.77 -61.53 -32.94
CA VAL A 12 -8.75 -60.60 -32.42
C VAL A 12 -9.44 -59.57 -31.53
N ALA A 13 -9.33 -59.72 -30.21
CA ALA A 13 -9.52 -58.63 -29.27
C ALA A 13 -8.13 -58.07 -28.93
N GLY A 14 -7.66 -57.13 -29.74
CA GLY A 14 -6.50 -56.34 -29.43
C GLY A 14 -6.77 -55.54 -28.16
N ALA A 15 -6.23 -56.00 -27.03
CA ALA A 15 -6.06 -55.16 -25.87
C ALA A 15 -4.96 -54.15 -26.21
N THR A 16 -5.31 -53.07 -26.90
CA THR A 16 -4.55 -51.84 -26.84
C THR A 16 -4.59 -51.42 -25.38
N THR A 17 -3.52 -51.73 -24.65
CA THR A 17 -3.17 -51.01 -23.44
C THR A 17 -3.09 -49.54 -23.85
N LEU A 18 -4.17 -48.80 -23.58
CA LEU A 18 -4.13 -47.35 -23.49
C LEU A 18 -3.16 -47.06 -22.35
N VAL A 19 -1.87 -46.96 -22.70
CA VAL A 19 -0.89 -46.28 -21.89
C VAL A 19 -1.43 -44.86 -21.82
N ALA A 20 -2.14 -44.56 -20.72
CA ALA A 20 -2.48 -43.19 -20.38
C ALA A 20 -1.14 -42.45 -20.36
N ALA A 21 -0.86 -41.69 -21.42
CA ALA A 21 0.27 -40.80 -21.44
C ALA A 21 0.19 -39.97 -20.16
N PRO A 22 1.28 -39.84 -19.39
CA PRO A 22 1.23 -39.06 -18.17
C PRO A 22 0.73 -37.65 -18.53
N ALA A 23 -0.28 -37.16 -17.82
CA ALA A 23 -0.81 -35.79 -17.93
C ALA A 23 0.22 -34.70 -17.52
N ILE A 24 1.51 -35.04 -17.54
CA ILE A 24 2.66 -34.22 -17.15
C ILE A 24 3.02 -33.19 -18.25
N ALA A 25 2.31 -33.18 -19.40
CA ALA A 25 2.62 -32.32 -20.54
C ALA A 25 1.65 -31.16 -20.80
N GLN A 26 0.68 -30.85 -19.91
CA GLN A 26 0.10 -29.51 -19.92
C GLN A 26 1.00 -28.61 -19.07
N GLY A 27 2.01 -28.01 -19.70
CA GLY A 27 2.87 -27.03 -19.05
C GLY A 27 2.04 -25.91 -18.42
N ALA A 28 2.56 -25.29 -17.35
CA ALA A 28 1.89 -24.16 -16.71
C ALA A 28 1.43 -23.11 -17.76
N PRO A 29 0.19 -22.58 -17.65
CA PRO A 29 -0.40 -21.74 -18.67
C PRO A 29 0.35 -20.41 -18.80
N GLU A 30 0.42 -19.89 -20.03
CA GLU A 30 0.92 -18.53 -20.22
C GLU A 30 -0.17 -17.51 -19.86
N ILE A 31 0.16 -16.56 -18.99
CA ILE A 31 -0.74 -15.53 -18.51
C ILE A 31 -0.06 -14.17 -18.69
N LYS A 32 -0.80 -13.20 -19.24
CA LYS A 32 -0.37 -11.81 -19.39
C LYS A 32 -1.40 -10.90 -18.76
N TRP A 33 -1.00 -10.18 -17.71
CA TRP A 33 -1.83 -9.22 -17.01
C TRP A 33 -1.29 -7.79 -17.17
N ARG A 34 -2.18 -6.81 -17.02
CA ARG A 34 -1.84 -5.40 -16.92
C ARG A 34 -2.05 -4.95 -15.48
N LEU A 35 -1.07 -4.21 -14.97
CA LEU A 35 -1.08 -3.58 -13.66
C LEU A 35 -1.06 -2.07 -13.84
N THR A 36 -2.13 -1.38 -13.46
CA THR A 36 -2.13 0.09 -13.37
C THR A 36 -1.71 0.55 -11.99
N SER A 37 -0.72 1.44 -11.88
CA SER A 37 -0.27 1.99 -10.61
C SER A 37 -0.89 3.37 -10.38
N SER A 38 -1.18 3.68 -9.12
CA SER A 38 -1.59 5.02 -8.70
C SER A 38 -0.43 6.03 -8.67
N PHE A 39 0.79 5.61 -8.99
CA PHE A 39 2.01 6.37 -8.77
C PHE A 39 2.79 6.67 -10.07
N PRO A 40 3.48 7.81 -10.16
CA PRO A 40 4.30 8.17 -11.30
C PRO A 40 5.64 7.40 -11.32
N LYS A 41 6.22 7.25 -12.51
CA LYS A 41 7.52 6.56 -12.72
C LYS A 41 8.71 7.18 -12.00
N SER A 42 8.61 8.47 -11.63
CA SER A 42 9.67 9.18 -10.92
C SER A 42 9.93 8.63 -9.52
N LEU A 43 8.95 7.95 -8.92
CA LEU A 43 9.02 7.37 -7.58
C LEU A 43 9.47 5.90 -7.66
N ASP A 44 10.77 5.71 -7.83
CA ASP A 44 11.41 4.40 -8.00
C ASP A 44 11.34 3.50 -6.75
N THR A 45 10.86 4.01 -5.61
CA THR A 45 10.55 3.16 -4.45
C THR A 45 9.13 2.62 -4.57
N ILE A 46 8.10 3.46 -4.42
CA ILE A 46 6.70 3.00 -4.51
C ILE A 46 6.35 2.40 -5.88
N TYR A 47 6.55 3.11 -6.99
CA TYR A 47 6.24 2.55 -8.32
C TYR A 47 7.19 1.40 -8.66
N GLY A 48 8.45 1.51 -8.23
CA GLY A 48 9.44 0.43 -8.36
C GLY A 48 8.97 -0.88 -7.73
N THR A 49 8.20 -0.86 -6.64
CA THR A 49 7.65 -2.09 -6.05
C THR A 49 6.71 -2.84 -6.98
N ALA A 50 5.90 -2.15 -7.80
CA ALA A 50 5.09 -2.85 -8.82
C ALA A 50 5.97 -3.54 -9.86
N GLN A 51 7.09 -2.92 -10.24
CA GLN A 51 8.04 -3.51 -11.19
C GLN A 51 8.78 -4.70 -10.57
N THR A 52 9.21 -4.57 -9.31
CA THR A 52 9.85 -5.64 -8.53
C THR A 52 8.90 -6.83 -8.36
N PHE A 53 7.64 -6.57 -8.00
CA PHE A 53 6.59 -7.59 -7.91
C PHE A 53 6.39 -8.32 -9.24
N ALA A 54 6.20 -7.57 -10.35
CA ALA A 54 6.03 -8.15 -11.67
C ALA A 54 7.23 -9.02 -12.09
N LYS A 55 8.45 -8.56 -11.78
CA LYS A 55 9.67 -9.32 -12.02
C LYS A 55 9.70 -10.62 -11.22
N TYR A 56 9.38 -10.60 -9.93
CA TYR A 56 9.38 -11.80 -9.10
C TYR A 56 8.36 -12.85 -9.57
N VAL A 57 7.18 -12.41 -10.03
CA VAL A 57 6.19 -13.32 -10.64
C VAL A 57 6.74 -13.93 -11.94
N ALA A 58 7.34 -13.12 -12.81
CA ALA A 58 7.92 -13.60 -14.06
C ALA A 58 9.07 -14.59 -13.81
N ASP A 59 10.01 -14.26 -12.92
CA ASP A 59 11.15 -15.12 -12.60
C ASP A 59 10.69 -16.46 -12.00
N ALA A 60 9.73 -16.44 -11.06
CA ALA A 60 9.21 -17.65 -10.40
C ALA A 60 8.36 -18.55 -11.33
N THR A 61 8.01 -18.07 -12.52
CA THR A 61 7.18 -18.80 -13.49
C THR A 61 7.90 -19.06 -14.80
N ASP A 62 9.22 -18.89 -14.87
CA ASP A 62 10.01 -18.97 -16.11
C ASP A 62 9.39 -18.11 -17.24
N ASN A 63 8.98 -16.89 -16.89
CA ASN A 63 8.30 -15.92 -17.76
C ASN A 63 6.93 -16.35 -18.30
N LYS A 64 6.31 -17.40 -17.76
CA LYS A 64 4.97 -17.83 -18.17
C LYS A 64 3.87 -16.93 -17.63
N PHE A 65 4.06 -16.32 -16.46
CA PHE A 65 3.16 -15.30 -15.95
C PHE A 65 3.85 -13.92 -16.00
N GLN A 66 3.44 -13.09 -16.94
CA GLN A 66 3.97 -11.75 -17.14
C GLN A 66 2.96 -10.69 -16.72
N ILE A 67 3.40 -9.71 -15.94
CA ILE A 67 2.59 -8.57 -15.53
C ILE A 67 3.24 -7.31 -16.09
N GLN A 68 2.56 -6.64 -17.00
CA GLN A 68 3.01 -5.37 -17.55
C GLN A 68 2.55 -4.23 -16.65
N THR A 69 3.49 -3.41 -16.18
CA THR A 69 3.23 -2.30 -15.27
C THR A 69 3.05 -0.98 -16.03
N PHE A 70 2.04 -0.21 -15.62
CA PHE A 70 1.69 1.09 -16.18
C PHE A 70 1.62 2.11 -15.04
N ALA A 71 2.25 3.27 -15.21
CA ALA A 71 2.24 4.34 -14.22
C ALA A 71 0.91 5.10 -14.22
N ALA A 72 0.72 5.95 -13.20
CA ALA A 72 -0.46 6.79 -13.08
C ALA A 72 -0.71 7.59 -14.37
N GLY A 73 -1.93 7.50 -14.90
CA GLY A 73 -2.34 8.21 -16.11
C GLY A 73 -2.03 7.52 -17.44
N GLU A 74 -1.23 6.43 -17.47
CA GLU A 74 -0.94 5.71 -18.72
C GLU A 74 -2.13 4.85 -19.20
N LEU A 75 -2.89 4.27 -18.27
CA LEU A 75 -4.14 3.56 -18.57
C LEU A 75 -5.35 4.30 -18.01
N VAL A 76 -5.28 4.69 -16.74
CA VAL A 76 -6.32 5.45 -16.03
C VAL A 76 -5.66 6.45 -15.06
N PRO A 77 -6.35 7.55 -14.68
CA PRO A 77 -5.93 8.39 -13.58
C PRO A 77 -5.66 7.56 -12.31
N GLY A 78 -4.61 7.90 -11.55
CA GLY A 78 -4.19 7.08 -10.40
C GLY A 78 -5.30 6.85 -9.36
N LEU A 79 -6.12 7.87 -9.08
CA LEU A 79 -7.25 7.75 -8.13
C LEU A 79 -8.39 6.85 -8.64
N GLN A 80 -8.35 6.38 -9.89
CA GLN A 80 -9.35 5.47 -10.48
C GLN A 80 -8.86 4.01 -10.58
N ALA A 81 -7.73 3.67 -9.95
CA ALA A 81 -7.15 2.33 -10.09
C ALA A 81 -8.08 1.20 -9.61
N LEU A 82 -8.76 1.33 -8.46
CA LEU A 82 -9.78 0.36 -8.00
C LEU A 82 -10.97 0.27 -8.98
N ASP A 83 -11.42 1.37 -9.56
CA ASP A 83 -12.52 1.34 -10.54
C ASP A 83 -12.15 0.53 -11.77
N ALA A 84 -10.90 0.69 -12.25
CA ALA A 84 -10.39 -0.04 -13.40
C ALA A 84 -10.33 -1.56 -13.14
N VAL A 85 -9.91 -1.97 -11.94
CA VAL A 85 -9.90 -3.39 -11.51
C VAL A 85 -11.32 -3.92 -11.32
N SER A 86 -12.20 -3.14 -10.70
CA SER A 86 -13.59 -3.50 -10.43
C SER A 86 -14.37 -3.77 -11.71
N ALA A 87 -14.14 -2.95 -12.75
CA ALA A 87 -14.69 -3.12 -14.08
C ALA A 87 -14.00 -4.21 -14.93
N ALA A 88 -13.00 -4.91 -14.38
CA ALA A 88 -12.13 -5.86 -15.10
C ALA A 88 -11.45 -5.29 -16.36
N SER A 89 -11.32 -3.95 -16.44
CA SER A 89 -10.65 -3.25 -17.56
C SER A 89 -9.13 -3.42 -17.54
N VAL A 90 -8.58 -3.66 -16.35
CA VAL A 90 -7.23 -4.16 -16.05
C VAL A 90 -7.36 -5.28 -15.03
N GLU A 91 -6.43 -6.22 -15.03
CA GLU A 91 -6.48 -7.39 -14.16
C GLU A 91 -6.10 -7.04 -12.71
N MET A 92 -5.19 -6.08 -12.55
CA MET A 92 -4.76 -5.65 -11.24
C MET A 92 -4.30 -4.18 -11.19
N ALA A 93 -4.14 -3.66 -9.98
CA ALA A 93 -3.64 -2.33 -9.72
C ALA A 93 -2.71 -2.29 -8.50
N GLN A 94 -1.76 -1.35 -8.49
CA GLN A 94 -1.02 -0.98 -7.28
C GLN A 94 -1.59 0.33 -6.73
N THR A 95 -2.12 0.30 -5.51
CA THR A 95 -2.68 1.50 -4.87
C THR A 95 -2.78 1.34 -3.36
N PRO A 96 -2.74 2.44 -2.60
CA PRO A 96 -3.26 2.44 -1.24
C PRO A 96 -4.79 2.38 -1.29
N LEU A 97 -5.37 1.73 -0.30
CA LEU A 97 -6.82 1.55 -0.19
C LEU A 97 -7.52 2.76 0.41
N TYR A 98 -6.80 3.63 1.12
CA TYR A 98 -7.38 4.86 1.66
C TYR A 98 -7.83 5.89 0.61
N PHE A 99 -7.53 5.69 -0.68
CA PHE A 99 -8.01 6.55 -1.77
C PHE A 99 -9.50 6.34 -1.99
N TYR A 100 -10.05 5.25 -1.44
CA TYR A 100 -11.41 4.80 -1.66
C TYR A 100 -12.27 4.85 -0.39
N ILE A 101 -11.85 5.59 0.64
CA ILE A 101 -12.62 5.79 1.88
C ILE A 101 -13.98 6.45 1.65
N GLY A 102 -14.11 7.23 0.57
CA GLY A 102 -15.41 7.78 0.14
C GLY A 102 -16.38 6.73 -0.40
N LYS A 103 -15.89 5.54 -0.77
CA LYS A 103 -16.71 4.40 -1.21
C LYS A 103 -16.95 3.42 -0.07
N GLU A 104 -15.92 3.09 0.70
CA GLU A 104 -15.99 2.24 1.89
C GLU A 104 -14.98 2.73 2.94
N PRO A 105 -15.43 3.35 4.05
CA PRO A 105 -14.53 3.96 5.02
C PRO A 105 -13.63 2.95 5.75
N ALA A 106 -14.01 1.67 5.84
CA ALA A 106 -13.18 0.65 6.50
C ALA A 106 -11.83 0.44 5.80
N LEU A 107 -11.75 0.77 4.51
CA LEU A 107 -10.51 0.70 3.71
C LEU A 107 -9.40 1.64 4.23
N ALA A 108 -9.73 2.61 5.08
CA ALA A 108 -8.74 3.45 5.74
C ALA A 108 -7.73 2.63 6.54
N TYR A 109 -8.20 1.65 7.31
CA TYR A 109 -7.35 0.80 8.14
C TYR A 109 -6.45 -0.12 7.34
N ALA A 110 -6.85 -0.49 6.13
CA ALA A 110 -6.05 -1.34 5.27
C ALA A 110 -4.76 -0.64 4.84
N THR A 111 -4.77 0.68 4.61
CA THR A 111 -3.52 1.44 4.38
C THR A 111 -2.91 1.92 5.69
N GLY A 112 -3.69 2.64 6.50
CA GLY A 112 -3.23 3.30 7.70
C GLY A 112 -4.26 4.31 8.17
N ALA A 113 -4.71 4.14 9.42
CA ALA A 113 -5.55 5.13 10.08
C ALA A 113 -4.68 6.11 10.89
N PRO A 114 -5.13 7.38 11.07
CA PRO A 114 -4.43 8.34 11.90
C PRO A 114 -4.23 7.84 13.33
N PHE A 115 -3.04 8.07 13.87
CA PHE A 115 -2.57 7.55 15.15
C PHE A 115 -2.69 6.01 15.27
N GLY A 116 -2.60 5.31 14.14
CA GLY A 116 -2.60 3.87 14.07
C GLY A 116 -1.22 3.24 14.26
N MET A 117 -1.14 1.96 13.92
CA MET A 117 0.05 1.14 14.08
C MET A 117 1.21 1.57 13.16
N ASN A 118 2.45 1.30 13.60
CA ASN A 118 3.63 1.39 12.75
C ASN A 118 3.66 0.26 11.70
N HIS A 119 4.62 0.27 10.77
CA HIS A 119 4.69 -0.73 9.69
C HIS A 119 4.73 -2.19 10.19
N ARG A 120 5.61 -2.54 11.14
CA ARG A 120 5.70 -3.91 11.69
C ARG A 120 4.38 -4.37 12.30
N HIS A 121 3.71 -3.47 13.01
CA HIS A 121 2.46 -3.76 13.69
C HIS A 121 1.28 -3.88 12.71
N GLN A 122 1.21 -2.98 11.72
CA GLN A 122 0.23 -3.03 10.63
C GLN A 122 0.32 -4.35 9.86
N GLU A 123 1.52 -4.74 9.45
CA GLU A 123 1.74 -5.99 8.70
C GLU A 123 1.42 -7.22 9.55
N SER A 124 1.79 -7.22 10.84
CA SER A 124 1.42 -8.29 11.77
C SER A 124 -0.10 -8.39 11.92
N TRP A 125 -0.80 -7.27 12.03
CA TRP A 125 -2.26 -7.25 12.09
C TRP A 125 -2.90 -7.75 10.79
N TRP A 126 -2.34 -7.34 9.64
CA TRP A 126 -2.79 -7.80 8.33
C TRP A 126 -2.77 -9.32 8.22
N TYR A 127 -1.64 -9.95 8.57
CA TYR A 127 -1.45 -11.40 8.41
C TYR A 127 -2.01 -12.24 9.57
N PHE A 128 -1.94 -11.74 10.81
CA PHE A 128 -2.23 -12.53 12.02
C PHE A 128 -3.32 -11.93 12.90
N GLY A 129 -3.69 -10.67 12.70
CA GLY A 129 -4.75 -9.97 13.43
C GLY A 129 -6.11 -9.95 12.73
N GLY A 130 -6.24 -10.60 11.58
CA GLY A 130 -7.46 -10.63 10.77
C GLY A 130 -7.66 -9.41 9.88
N GLY A 131 -6.65 -8.55 9.73
CA GLY A 131 -6.75 -7.33 8.94
C GLY A 131 -7.02 -7.58 7.46
N ALA A 132 -6.37 -8.59 6.87
CA ALA A 132 -6.59 -8.97 5.47
C ALA A 132 -8.05 -9.38 5.22
N ASP A 133 -8.69 -10.12 6.13
CA ASP A 133 -10.06 -10.59 5.98
C ASP A 133 -11.05 -9.43 6.01
N LEU A 134 -10.87 -8.49 6.95
CA LEU A 134 -11.70 -7.29 7.08
C LEU A 134 -11.56 -6.35 5.86
N ALA A 135 -10.33 -6.13 5.39
CA ALA A 135 -10.08 -5.33 4.20
C ALA A 135 -10.66 -5.98 2.94
N ASN A 136 -10.58 -7.30 2.82
CA ASN A 136 -11.14 -8.01 1.69
C ASN A 136 -12.67 -8.15 1.77
N GLU A 137 -13.27 -8.19 2.97
CA GLU A 137 -14.72 -8.03 3.14
C GLU A 137 -15.19 -6.67 2.61
N ALA A 138 -14.47 -5.59 2.93
CA ALA A 138 -14.71 -4.25 2.42
C ALA A 138 -14.58 -4.14 0.90
N LEU A 139 -13.75 -4.99 0.27
CA LEU A 139 -13.53 -4.96 -1.18
C LEU A 139 -14.52 -5.80 -2.00
N LYS A 140 -15.29 -6.71 -1.38
CA LYS A 140 -16.27 -7.58 -2.07
C LYS A 140 -17.23 -6.83 -3.00
N PRO A 141 -17.83 -5.67 -2.61
CA PRO A 141 -18.73 -4.92 -3.51
C PRO A 141 -18.06 -4.44 -4.79
N PHE A 142 -16.73 -4.32 -4.78
CA PHE A 142 -15.92 -3.88 -5.91
C PHE A 142 -15.36 -5.04 -6.73
N LYS A 143 -15.73 -6.30 -6.44
CA LYS A 143 -15.24 -7.50 -7.16
C LYS A 143 -13.72 -7.57 -7.22
N ALA A 144 -13.11 -7.22 -6.09
CA ALA A 144 -11.69 -7.14 -5.95
C ALA A 144 -11.26 -7.67 -4.58
N HIS A 145 -10.01 -8.11 -4.50
CA HIS A 145 -9.33 -8.36 -3.25
C HIS A 145 -7.94 -7.73 -3.28
N ALA A 146 -7.45 -7.38 -2.11
CA ALA A 146 -6.15 -6.80 -1.88
C ALA A 146 -5.16 -7.84 -1.36
N ILE A 147 -3.95 -7.73 -1.88
CA ILE A 147 -2.76 -8.46 -1.47
C ILE A 147 -1.77 -7.40 -1.01
N LEU A 148 -1.33 -7.48 0.25
CA LEU A 148 -0.32 -6.58 0.79
C LEU A 148 0.97 -6.69 -0.03
N CYS A 149 1.50 -5.55 -0.46
CA CYS A 149 2.66 -5.47 -1.35
C CYS A 149 3.46 -4.18 -1.10
N GLY A 150 3.67 -3.81 0.17
CA GLY A 150 4.56 -2.72 0.54
C GLY A 150 4.13 -1.99 1.79
N ASN A 151 5.09 -1.28 2.37
CA ASN A 151 4.86 -0.29 3.41
C ASN A 151 5.84 0.87 3.26
N SER A 152 5.40 2.11 3.47
CA SER A 152 6.31 3.27 3.43
C SER A 152 7.06 3.52 4.74
N GLY A 153 6.71 2.81 5.81
CA GLY A 153 7.08 3.20 7.17
C GLY A 153 6.26 4.39 7.66
N THR A 154 6.68 4.97 8.79
CA THR A 154 6.09 6.22 9.29
C THR A 154 6.41 7.35 8.34
N GLN A 155 5.38 8.05 7.87
CA GLN A 155 5.57 9.16 6.95
C GLN A 155 5.99 10.45 7.65
N MET A 156 6.48 11.40 6.85
CA MET A 156 6.72 12.76 7.31
C MET A 156 5.40 13.55 7.40
N GLY A 157 5.42 14.59 8.22
CA GLY A 157 4.29 15.48 8.48
C GLY A 157 4.01 16.50 7.37
N GLY A 158 4.61 16.38 6.19
CA GLY A 158 4.34 17.24 5.04
C GLY A 158 5.11 18.57 5.02
N TRP A 159 5.01 19.25 3.87
CA TRP A 159 5.69 20.50 3.53
C TRP A 159 4.75 21.70 3.63
N PHE A 160 5.20 22.75 4.31
CA PHE A 160 4.41 23.95 4.57
C PHE A 160 5.16 25.21 4.15
N ARG A 161 4.42 26.17 3.59
CA ARG A 161 4.93 27.51 3.29
C ARG A 161 5.09 28.39 4.52
N LYS A 162 4.32 28.12 5.58
CA LYS A 162 4.33 28.85 6.87
C LYS A 162 4.46 27.87 8.03
N GLU A 163 5.00 28.33 9.15
CA GLU A 163 5.06 27.52 10.37
C GLU A 163 3.67 27.31 10.97
N ILE A 164 3.43 26.10 11.46
CA ILE A 164 2.36 25.72 12.38
C ILE A 164 2.92 25.76 13.80
N LYS A 165 2.44 26.72 14.60
CA LYS A 165 2.84 26.91 16.02
C LYS A 165 1.71 26.56 16.97
N THR A 166 0.48 26.73 16.52
CA THR A 166 -0.75 26.58 17.30
C THR A 166 -1.83 25.89 16.46
N VAL A 167 -2.91 25.46 17.11
CA VAL A 167 -4.08 24.88 16.42
C VAL A 167 -4.75 25.90 15.48
N ASP A 168 -4.68 27.19 15.80
CA ASP A 168 -5.26 28.25 14.97
C ASP A 168 -4.58 28.39 13.61
N ASP A 169 -3.29 28.04 13.50
CA ASP A 169 -2.56 28.05 12.24
C ASP A 169 -3.08 27.01 11.22
N LEU A 170 -3.91 26.06 11.66
CA LEU A 170 -4.58 25.08 10.80
C LEU A 170 -5.79 25.68 10.07
N LYS A 171 -6.40 26.75 10.61
CA LYS A 171 -7.66 27.29 10.08
C LYS A 171 -7.45 27.94 8.72
N GLY A 172 -8.21 27.48 7.73
CA GLY A 172 -8.17 27.98 6.35
C GLY A 172 -6.97 27.50 5.54
N LEU A 173 -6.06 26.72 6.12
CA LEU A 173 -4.90 26.17 5.42
C LEU A 173 -5.38 25.19 4.34
N LYS A 174 -5.03 25.43 3.08
CA LYS A 174 -5.31 24.54 1.96
C LYS A 174 -4.24 23.46 1.89
N PHE A 175 -4.56 22.26 2.37
CA PHE A 175 -3.58 21.20 2.52
C PHE A 175 -3.89 20.04 1.58
N ARG A 176 -2.96 19.71 0.68
CA ARG A 176 -3.05 18.44 -0.05
C ARG A 176 -2.69 17.31 0.92
N ILE A 177 -3.69 16.49 1.26
CA ILE A 177 -3.55 15.33 2.12
C ILE A 177 -4.45 14.18 1.66
N ALA A 178 -3.89 12.98 1.56
CA ALA A 178 -4.58 11.75 1.23
C ALA A 178 -5.21 11.07 2.45
N GLY A 179 -6.17 10.17 2.20
CA GLY A 179 -6.76 9.31 3.21
C GLY A 179 -7.53 10.03 4.32
N MET A 180 -7.66 9.35 5.46
CA MET A 180 -8.52 9.78 6.58
C MET A 180 -8.00 11.05 7.28
N GLY A 181 -6.71 11.37 7.13
CA GLY A 181 -6.12 12.59 7.71
C GLY A 181 -6.83 13.87 7.25
N GLY A 182 -7.26 13.93 5.99
CA GLY A 182 -8.03 15.07 5.48
C GLY A 182 -9.38 15.27 6.16
N HIS A 183 -10.09 14.18 6.47
CA HIS A 183 -11.38 14.23 7.17
C HIS A 183 -11.24 14.69 8.63
N VAL A 184 -10.15 14.28 9.29
CA VAL A 184 -9.81 14.74 10.64
C VAL A 184 -9.45 16.21 10.62
N LEU A 185 -8.52 16.62 9.75
CA LEU A 185 -8.03 17.99 9.68
C LEU A 185 -9.10 19.00 9.27
N ALA A 186 -10.10 18.60 8.48
CA ALA A 186 -11.25 19.43 8.16
C ALA A 186 -12.00 19.92 9.41
N ARG A 187 -12.07 19.09 10.47
CA ARG A 187 -12.70 19.46 11.76
C ARG A 187 -11.91 20.52 12.52
N LEU A 188 -10.62 20.63 12.23
CA LEU A 188 -9.72 21.63 12.80
C LEU A 188 -9.60 22.88 11.91
N GLY A 189 -10.40 22.96 10.85
CA GLY A 189 -10.50 24.13 9.98
C GLY A 189 -9.58 24.11 8.76
N ILE A 190 -8.82 23.03 8.53
CA ILE A 190 -8.08 22.84 7.27
C ILE A 190 -9.05 22.65 6.11
N VAL A 191 -8.66 23.09 4.92
CA VAL A 191 -9.37 22.81 3.68
C VAL A 191 -8.60 21.72 2.93
N PRO A 192 -8.90 20.42 3.14
CA PRO A 192 -8.17 19.33 2.51
C PRO A 192 -8.38 19.33 0.99
N GLN A 193 -7.34 19.01 0.23
CA GLN A 193 -7.37 18.90 -1.24
C GLN A 193 -6.91 17.50 -1.68
N GLN A 194 -7.67 16.87 -2.56
CA GLN A 194 -7.31 15.59 -3.17
C GLN A 194 -6.71 15.85 -4.56
N LEU A 195 -5.41 15.58 -4.70
CA LEU A 195 -4.68 15.71 -5.95
C LEU A 195 -3.81 14.46 -6.17
N ALA A 196 -3.68 14.03 -7.42
CA ALA A 196 -2.73 12.99 -7.80
C ALA A 196 -1.29 13.47 -7.56
N GLY A 197 -0.37 12.55 -7.22
CA GLY A 197 1.00 12.88 -6.82
C GLY A 197 1.75 13.78 -7.82
N GLY A 198 1.53 13.59 -9.12
CA GLY A 198 2.16 14.40 -10.17
C GLY A 198 1.71 15.86 -10.23
N ASP A 199 0.52 16.18 -9.71
CA ASP A 199 -0.06 17.53 -9.78
C ASP A 199 0.27 18.40 -8.56
N VAL A 200 0.75 17.76 -7.48
CA VAL A 200 0.97 18.41 -6.18
C VAL A 200 2.00 19.53 -6.26
N TYR A 201 3.13 19.31 -6.95
CA TYR A 201 4.18 20.34 -7.07
C TYR A 201 3.65 21.60 -7.74
N SER A 202 2.98 21.47 -8.89
CA SER A 202 2.42 22.61 -9.62
C SER A 202 1.36 23.35 -8.80
N ALA A 203 0.50 22.62 -8.09
CA ALA A 203 -0.51 23.22 -7.22
C ALA A 203 0.14 24.01 -6.06
N LEU A 204 1.19 23.45 -5.48
CA LEU A 204 1.95 24.12 -4.43
C LEU A 204 2.64 25.35 -4.99
N GLU A 205 3.41 25.25 -6.07
CA GLU A 205 4.12 26.34 -6.75
C GLU A 205 3.21 27.52 -7.09
N LYS A 206 2.04 27.26 -7.66
CA LYS A 206 1.04 28.28 -8.03
C LYS A 206 0.28 28.88 -6.84
N GLY A 207 0.42 28.30 -5.64
CA GLY A 207 -0.28 28.75 -4.44
C GLY A 207 -1.76 28.42 -4.41
N SER A 208 -2.23 27.44 -5.20
CA SER A 208 -3.59 26.92 -5.06
C SER A 208 -3.74 26.05 -3.81
N ILE A 209 -2.63 25.49 -3.30
CA ILE A 209 -2.50 24.88 -1.98
C ILE A 209 -1.35 25.55 -1.20
N ASP A 210 -1.48 25.56 0.13
CA ASP A 210 -0.53 26.17 1.06
C ASP A 210 0.49 25.16 1.61
N ALA A 211 0.10 23.89 1.62
CA ALA A 211 0.89 22.78 2.12
C ALA A 211 0.58 21.49 1.36
N ALA A 212 1.49 20.53 1.43
CA ALA A 212 1.28 19.20 0.87
C ALA A 212 2.03 18.12 1.64
N GLU A 213 1.39 16.98 1.88
CA GLU A 213 2.06 15.75 2.28
C GLU A 213 2.13 14.76 1.12
N PHE A 214 3.09 13.84 1.19
CA PHE A 214 3.16 12.71 0.27
C PHE A 214 3.68 11.43 0.93
N VAL A 215 4.98 11.32 1.25
CA VAL A 215 5.53 10.13 1.93
C VAL A 215 6.64 10.50 2.91
N GLY A 216 7.73 11.04 2.40
CA GLY A 216 8.98 11.06 3.16
C GLY A 216 10.17 11.57 2.35
N PRO A 217 11.35 11.66 2.96
CA PRO A 217 12.44 12.49 2.45
C PRO A 217 12.82 12.20 0.98
N TYR A 218 12.91 10.92 0.60
CA TYR A 218 13.36 10.55 -0.74
C TYR A 218 12.36 10.90 -1.85
N ASP A 219 11.09 10.54 -1.65
CA ASP A 219 10.04 10.80 -2.63
C ASP A 219 9.70 12.28 -2.71
N ASP A 220 9.62 12.94 -1.55
CA ASP A 220 9.31 14.36 -1.49
C ASP A 220 10.42 15.22 -2.12
N GLU A 221 11.69 14.82 -2.00
CA GLU A 221 12.81 15.45 -2.71
C GLU A 221 12.66 15.29 -4.23
N LYS A 222 12.28 14.10 -4.70
CA LYS A 222 12.05 13.82 -6.14
C LYS A 222 10.88 14.59 -6.70
N LEU A 223 9.82 14.78 -5.92
CA LEU A 223 8.67 15.60 -6.27
C LEU A 223 8.97 17.10 -6.16
N GLY A 224 10.03 17.47 -5.43
CA GLY A 224 10.59 18.82 -5.43
C GLY A 224 9.89 19.80 -4.50
N PHE A 225 9.09 19.35 -3.54
CA PHE A 225 8.31 20.24 -2.66
C PHE A 225 9.18 21.25 -1.89
N GLN A 226 10.41 20.86 -1.55
CA GLN A 226 11.40 21.73 -0.91
C GLN A 226 11.67 23.05 -1.66
N LYS A 227 11.47 23.08 -2.98
CA LYS A 227 11.71 24.27 -3.81
C LYS A 227 10.69 25.38 -3.57
N VAL A 228 9.52 25.04 -3.02
CA VAL A 228 8.35 25.94 -2.92
C VAL A 228 7.79 26.03 -1.50
N ALA A 229 8.14 25.09 -0.62
CA ALA A 229 7.77 25.07 0.79
C ALA A 229 9.00 24.74 1.63
N LYS A 230 9.19 25.48 2.73
CA LYS A 230 10.43 25.46 3.51
C LYS A 230 10.35 24.54 4.73
N TYR A 231 9.19 24.49 5.38
CA TYR A 231 9.02 23.79 6.64
C TYR A 231 8.58 22.35 6.37
N TYR A 232 9.38 21.40 6.84
CA TYR A 232 9.10 19.98 6.67
C TYR A 232 8.77 19.37 8.03
N TYR A 233 7.49 19.09 8.26
CA TYR A 233 6.99 18.69 9.57
C TYR A 233 7.18 17.19 9.83
N PHE A 234 7.17 16.78 11.10
CA PHE A 234 7.12 15.39 11.52
C PHE A 234 6.43 15.22 12.90
N PRO A 235 5.88 14.03 13.19
CA PRO A 235 5.64 12.90 12.27
C PRO A 235 4.38 13.12 11.41
N GLY A 236 4.24 12.34 10.33
CA GLY A 236 2.99 12.16 9.59
C GLY A 236 2.04 11.27 10.38
N TRP A 237 1.39 11.85 11.39
CA TRP A 237 0.53 11.11 12.32
C TRP A 237 -0.71 10.48 11.66
N TRP A 238 -1.06 10.86 10.43
CA TRP A 238 -2.07 10.17 9.62
C TRP A 238 -1.62 8.78 9.14
N GLU A 239 -0.30 8.56 9.01
CA GLU A 239 0.30 7.36 8.40
C GLU A 239 1.51 6.87 9.23
N GLY A 240 1.22 6.11 10.30
CA GLY A 240 2.25 5.48 11.13
C GLY A 240 3.03 4.36 10.44
N GLY A 241 2.43 3.73 9.43
CA GLY A 241 2.98 2.63 8.64
C GLY A 241 2.08 2.34 7.44
N ALA A 242 2.12 3.20 6.42
CA ALA A 242 1.19 3.10 5.29
C ALA A 242 1.42 1.84 4.46
N MET A 243 0.51 0.87 4.54
CA MET A 243 0.51 -0.35 3.73
C MET A 243 -0.01 -0.10 2.31
N LEU A 244 0.70 -0.64 1.33
CA LEU A 244 0.39 -0.54 -0.10
C LEU A 244 -0.06 -1.90 -0.62
N HIS A 245 -1.01 -1.90 -1.56
CA HIS A 245 -1.67 -3.13 -1.98
C HIS A 245 -1.57 -3.33 -3.49
N MET A 246 -1.44 -4.60 -3.88
CA MET A 246 -1.92 -5.06 -5.17
C MET A 246 -3.40 -5.38 -5.03
N ILE A 247 -4.25 -4.70 -5.77
CA ILE A 247 -5.67 -5.04 -5.88
C ILE A 247 -5.84 -5.87 -7.15
N VAL A 248 -6.50 -7.02 -7.05
CA VAL A 248 -6.71 -7.93 -8.18
C VAL A 248 -8.21 -8.15 -8.36
N ASN A 249 -8.66 -8.19 -9.61
CA ASN A 249 -10.05 -8.51 -9.94
C ASN A 249 -10.36 -9.97 -9.53
N ASP A 250 -11.50 -10.20 -8.88
CA ASP A 250 -11.83 -11.50 -8.31
C ASP A 250 -11.98 -12.60 -9.36
N GLU A 251 -12.57 -12.29 -10.53
CA GLU A 251 -12.71 -13.26 -11.62
C GLU A 251 -11.35 -13.63 -12.20
N LYS A 252 -10.48 -12.63 -12.41
CA LYS A 252 -9.11 -12.86 -12.89
C LYS A 252 -8.31 -13.70 -11.91
N TRP A 253 -8.43 -13.43 -10.62
CA TRP A 253 -7.78 -14.22 -9.58
C TRP A 253 -8.31 -15.65 -9.51
N ALA A 254 -9.62 -15.83 -9.54
CA ALA A 254 -10.24 -17.15 -9.55
C ALA A 254 -9.82 -17.99 -10.76
N SER A 255 -9.50 -17.35 -11.89
CA SER A 255 -8.99 -18.02 -13.09
C SER A 255 -7.54 -18.49 -12.99
N LEU A 256 -6.76 -17.98 -12.02
CA LEU A 256 -5.37 -18.39 -11.84
C LEU A 256 -5.29 -19.83 -11.31
N PRO A 257 -4.38 -20.66 -11.85
CA PRO A 257 -3.98 -21.89 -11.21
C PRO A 257 -3.52 -21.63 -9.77
N LYS A 258 -3.78 -22.58 -8.86
CA LYS A 258 -3.44 -22.44 -7.42
C LYS A 258 -1.97 -22.14 -7.16
N HIS A 259 -1.06 -22.70 -7.97
CA HIS A 259 0.36 -22.42 -7.86
C HIS A 259 0.71 -20.98 -8.28
N TYR A 260 0.00 -20.37 -9.23
CA TYR A 260 0.17 -18.95 -9.57
C TYR A 260 -0.43 -18.04 -8.52
N GLN A 261 -1.55 -18.40 -7.89
CA GLN A 261 -2.06 -17.68 -6.71
C GLN A 261 -1.02 -17.66 -5.58
N ALA A 262 -0.36 -18.80 -5.32
CA ALA A 262 0.71 -18.88 -4.33
C ALA A 262 1.92 -18.01 -4.71
N ILE A 263 2.38 -18.08 -5.96
CA ILE A 263 3.50 -17.26 -6.46
C ILE A 263 3.19 -15.78 -6.36
N VAL A 264 1.99 -15.34 -6.74
CA VAL A 264 1.60 -13.92 -6.64
C VAL A 264 1.63 -13.44 -5.19
N ASN A 265 1.07 -14.20 -4.24
CA ASN A 265 1.11 -13.82 -2.82
C ASN A 265 2.54 -13.73 -2.28
N GLN A 266 3.41 -14.70 -2.62
CA GLN A 266 4.80 -14.69 -2.15
C GLN A 266 5.64 -13.59 -2.81
N ALA A 267 5.42 -13.34 -4.10
CA ALA A 267 6.04 -12.23 -4.81
C ALA A 267 5.62 -10.88 -4.23
N ALA A 268 4.35 -10.73 -3.87
CA ALA A 268 3.84 -9.52 -3.23
C ALA A 268 4.45 -9.28 -1.86
N SER A 269 4.55 -10.33 -1.02
CA SER A 269 5.24 -10.25 0.28
C SER A 269 6.72 -9.86 0.12
N ALA A 270 7.45 -10.51 -0.80
CA ALA A 270 8.86 -10.20 -1.05
C ALA A 270 9.08 -8.79 -1.63
N ALA A 271 8.24 -8.36 -2.57
CA ALA A 271 8.31 -7.01 -3.13
C ALA A 271 7.88 -5.94 -2.09
N GLY A 272 6.97 -6.30 -1.19
CA GLY A 272 6.56 -5.46 -0.09
C GLY A 272 7.67 -5.19 0.92
N ALA A 273 8.38 -6.24 1.35
CA ALA A 273 9.57 -6.11 2.18
C ALA A 273 10.65 -5.25 1.50
N TRP A 274 10.89 -5.50 0.21
CA TRP A 274 11.80 -4.69 -0.60
C TRP A 274 11.43 -3.19 -0.60
N MET A 275 10.14 -2.83 -0.61
CA MET A 275 9.71 -1.42 -0.56
C MET A 275 10.19 -0.73 0.72
N LEU A 276 9.91 -1.34 1.87
CA LEU A 276 10.24 -0.78 3.17
C LEU A 276 11.76 -0.69 3.36
N GLU A 277 12.48 -1.77 3.06
CA GLU A 277 13.95 -1.82 3.11
C GLU A 277 14.58 -0.76 2.19
N LYS A 278 14.00 -0.55 1.00
CA LYS A 278 14.43 0.49 0.08
C LYS A 278 14.23 1.87 0.70
N TYR A 279 13.07 2.16 1.28
CA TYR A 279 12.82 3.45 1.97
C TYR A 279 13.81 3.68 3.12
N ASP A 280 14.02 2.69 3.97
CA ASP A 280 14.99 2.77 5.07
C ASP A 280 16.40 3.07 4.58
N SER A 281 16.79 2.50 3.43
CA SER A 281 18.09 2.74 2.81
C SER A 281 18.23 4.16 2.22
N VAL A 282 17.19 4.69 1.57
CA VAL A 282 17.30 5.95 0.79
C VAL A 282 16.91 7.20 1.58
N ASN A 283 16.00 7.10 2.54
CA ASN A 283 15.49 8.24 3.29
C ASN A 283 16.57 8.99 4.09
N PRO A 284 17.54 8.34 4.77
CA PRO A 284 18.55 9.06 5.54
C PRO A 284 19.42 9.99 4.69
N ALA A 285 19.82 9.55 3.49
CA ALA A 285 20.63 10.36 2.59
C ALA A 285 19.81 11.51 1.98
N ALA A 286 18.55 11.26 1.61
CA ALA A 286 17.65 12.29 1.12
C ALA A 286 17.37 13.36 2.17
N LEU A 287 17.11 12.97 3.42
CA LEU A 287 16.86 13.92 4.51
C LEU A 287 18.06 14.85 4.73
N LYS A 288 19.28 14.31 4.70
CA LYS A 288 20.52 15.12 4.80
C LYS A 288 20.62 16.13 3.66
N ARG A 289 20.31 15.73 2.42
CA ARG A 289 20.31 16.65 1.26
C ARG A 289 19.24 17.73 1.40
N LEU A 290 18.03 17.37 1.82
CA LEU A 290 16.95 18.33 2.04
C LEU A 290 17.35 19.40 3.07
N ILE A 291 17.92 18.99 4.21
CA ILE A 291 18.42 19.92 5.24
C ILE A 291 19.53 20.80 4.68
N ALA A 292 20.53 20.20 4.00
CA ALA A 292 21.63 20.94 3.39
C ALA A 292 21.16 21.97 2.34
N ASN A 293 20.01 21.72 1.71
CA ASN A 293 19.36 22.60 0.74
C ASN A 293 18.34 23.56 1.36
N GLY A 294 18.29 23.69 2.69
CA GLY A 294 17.53 24.72 3.39
C GLY A 294 16.14 24.32 3.90
N ALA A 295 15.78 23.03 3.84
CA ALA A 295 14.57 22.54 4.50
C ALA A 295 14.69 22.68 6.02
N GLU A 296 13.66 23.23 6.66
CA GLU A 296 13.59 23.35 8.11
C GLU A 296 12.72 22.24 8.70
N LEU A 297 13.34 21.29 9.39
CA LEU A 297 12.61 20.23 10.09
C LEU A 297 11.89 20.80 11.32
N LYS A 298 10.60 20.54 11.44
CA LYS A 298 9.78 20.97 12.57
C LYS A 298 8.99 19.79 13.15
N ALA A 299 9.08 19.59 14.45
CA ALA A 299 8.10 18.73 15.11
C ALA A 299 6.77 19.46 15.17
N PHE A 300 5.65 18.77 14.95
CA PHE A 300 4.34 19.34 15.28
C PHE A 300 4.30 19.68 16.79
N PRO A 301 3.82 20.89 17.17
CA PRO A 301 3.66 21.23 18.58
C PRO A 301 2.74 20.23 19.28
N GLN A 302 3.05 19.88 20.52
CA GLN A 302 2.24 18.93 21.29
C GLN A 302 0.75 19.32 21.36
N PRO A 303 0.36 20.59 21.61
CA PRO A 303 -1.06 20.97 21.58
C PRO A 303 -1.75 20.73 20.23
N VAL A 304 -1.00 20.82 19.12
CA VAL A 304 -1.52 20.52 17.77
C VAL A 304 -1.76 19.02 17.62
N LEU A 305 -0.82 18.19 18.07
CA LEU A 305 -0.97 16.73 18.04
C LEU A 305 -2.13 16.26 18.92
N GLU A 306 -2.31 16.84 20.12
CA GLU A 306 -3.43 16.51 21.01
C GLU A 306 -4.79 16.86 20.38
N ALA A 307 -4.90 18.03 19.74
CA ALA A 307 -6.11 18.40 19.01
C ALA A 307 -6.40 17.44 17.84
N CYS A 308 -5.36 17.04 17.09
CA CYS A 308 -5.49 16.06 16.00
C CYS A 308 -5.88 14.67 16.52
N TYR A 309 -5.33 14.24 17.65
CA TYR A 309 -5.65 12.96 18.28
C TYR A 309 -7.11 12.91 18.72
N ASN A 310 -7.58 13.95 19.42
CA ASN A 310 -8.98 14.03 19.88
C ASN A 310 -9.95 14.04 18.69
N ALA A 311 -9.70 14.89 17.68
CA ALA A 311 -10.50 14.93 16.46
C ALA A 311 -10.49 13.59 15.69
N THR A 312 -9.37 12.85 15.74
CA THR A 312 -9.30 11.49 15.19
C THR A 312 -10.21 10.54 15.93
N GLN A 313 -10.12 10.48 17.27
CA GLN A 313 -10.93 9.57 18.07
C GLN A 313 -12.43 9.85 17.88
N GLU A 314 -12.83 11.12 17.89
CA GLU A 314 -14.21 11.54 17.60
C GLU A 314 -14.66 11.04 16.22
N HIS A 315 -13.86 11.29 15.18
CA HIS A 315 -14.23 10.91 13.81
C HIS A 315 -14.35 9.39 13.63
N LEU A 316 -13.39 8.62 14.15
CA LEU A 316 -13.42 7.17 14.05
C LEU A 316 -14.62 6.58 14.82
N ASN A 317 -14.96 7.13 15.98
CA ASN A 317 -16.13 6.69 16.74
C ASN A 317 -17.45 7.03 16.03
N GLU A 318 -17.55 8.18 15.37
CA GLU A 318 -18.72 8.52 14.55
C GLU A 318 -18.91 7.56 13.36
N LEU A 319 -17.82 7.14 12.71
CA LEU A 319 -17.87 6.16 11.62
C LEU A 319 -18.24 4.77 12.14
N ALA A 320 -17.67 4.35 13.27
CA ALA A 320 -18.02 3.08 13.92
C ALA A 320 -19.49 3.03 14.37
N ALA A 321 -20.09 4.16 14.75
CA ALA A 321 -21.51 4.24 15.06
C ALA A 321 -22.42 4.06 13.84
N LYS A 322 -21.89 4.23 12.62
CA LYS A 322 -22.67 4.23 11.35
C LYS A 322 -22.43 3.00 10.48
N SER A 323 -21.34 2.26 10.68
CA SER A 323 -20.97 1.10 9.86
C SER A 323 -20.46 -0.04 10.75
N ASP A 324 -21.14 -1.20 10.67
CA ASP A 324 -20.75 -2.43 11.38
C ASP A 324 -19.35 -2.89 10.95
N LEU A 325 -19.07 -2.91 9.64
CA LEU A 325 -17.77 -3.30 9.12
C LEU A 325 -16.66 -2.36 9.61
N PHE A 326 -16.91 -1.04 9.60
CA PHE A 326 -15.96 -0.07 10.14
C PHE A 326 -15.72 -0.31 11.64
N LYS A 327 -16.80 -0.51 12.41
CA LYS A 327 -16.72 -0.79 13.85
C LYS A 327 -15.89 -2.02 14.15
N ARG A 328 -16.19 -3.15 13.51
CA ARG A 328 -15.44 -4.41 13.65
C ARG A 328 -13.97 -4.23 13.27
N THR A 329 -13.71 -3.48 12.21
CA THR A 329 -12.34 -3.19 11.75
C THR A 329 -11.56 -2.35 12.77
N LYS A 330 -12.17 -1.29 13.28
CA LYS A 330 -11.60 -0.43 14.33
C LYS A 330 -11.32 -1.22 15.62
N GLU A 331 -12.31 -1.98 16.10
CA GLU A 331 -12.18 -2.75 17.34
C GLU A 331 -11.07 -3.82 17.23
N SER A 332 -10.98 -4.52 16.10
CA SER A 332 -9.89 -5.47 15.81
C SER A 332 -8.53 -4.77 15.80
N HIS A 333 -8.40 -3.67 15.05
CA HIS A 333 -7.15 -2.91 14.94
C HIS A 333 -6.70 -2.35 16.29
N ASP A 334 -7.59 -1.71 17.05
CA ASP A 334 -7.25 -1.06 18.33
C ASP A 334 -6.86 -2.08 19.41
N ALA A 335 -7.57 -3.20 19.49
CA ALA A 335 -7.23 -4.28 20.41
C ALA A 335 -5.84 -4.85 20.11
N TYR A 336 -5.54 -5.09 18.82
CA TYR A 336 -4.25 -5.62 18.39
C TYR A 336 -3.11 -4.62 18.64
N MET A 337 -3.34 -3.34 18.32
CA MET A 337 -2.40 -2.25 18.57
C MET A 337 -2.04 -2.14 20.05
N LYS A 338 -3.02 -2.26 20.95
CA LYS A 338 -2.79 -2.18 22.40
C LYS A 338 -1.81 -3.27 22.89
N GLU A 339 -2.00 -4.51 22.45
CA GLU A 339 -1.12 -5.62 22.82
C GLU A 339 0.31 -5.43 22.26
N LEU A 340 0.41 -5.01 20.99
CA LEU A 340 1.71 -4.76 20.38
C LEU A 340 2.46 -3.60 21.03
N LEU A 341 1.78 -2.51 21.38
CA LEU A 341 2.38 -1.38 22.09
C LEU A 341 2.79 -1.75 23.53
N PHE A 342 2.07 -2.66 24.19
CA PHE A 342 2.47 -3.19 25.49
C PHE A 342 3.85 -3.88 25.45
N TYR A 343 4.12 -4.67 24.41
CA TYR A 343 5.43 -5.30 24.23
C TYR A 343 6.49 -4.32 23.69
N THR A 344 6.14 -3.53 22.67
CA THR A 344 7.08 -2.67 21.93
C THR A 344 7.72 -1.61 22.80
N GLN A 345 7.00 -1.07 23.79
CA GLN A 345 7.55 -0.09 24.71
C GLN A 345 8.70 -0.64 25.57
N ILE A 346 8.79 -1.96 25.76
CA ILE A 346 9.77 -2.62 26.64
C ILE A 346 11.05 -2.96 25.90
N ALA A 347 10.96 -3.70 24.78
CA ALA A 347 12.15 -4.20 24.09
C ALA A 347 12.62 -3.23 23.00
N GLU A 348 11.86 -3.15 21.91
CA GLU A 348 12.22 -2.41 20.69
C GLU A 348 12.41 -0.91 20.97
N ASN A 349 11.39 -0.26 21.55
CA ASN A 349 11.45 1.19 21.79
C ASN A 349 12.51 1.56 22.83
N PHE A 350 12.74 0.73 23.86
CA PHE A 350 13.80 1.00 24.83
C PHE A 350 15.18 0.88 24.18
N TYR A 351 15.40 -0.17 23.38
CA TYR A 351 16.66 -0.41 22.66
C TYR A 351 16.96 0.75 21.70
N ASP A 352 16.00 1.12 20.84
CA ASP A 352 16.18 2.19 19.87
C ASP A 352 16.39 3.56 20.54
N ASN A 353 15.62 3.89 21.57
CA ASN A 353 15.82 5.13 22.32
C ASN A 353 17.18 5.16 23.03
N TYR A 354 17.65 4.03 23.55
CA TYR A 354 18.99 3.94 24.13
C TYR A 354 20.06 4.24 23.07
N LEU A 355 19.99 3.61 21.88
CA LEU A 355 20.93 3.89 20.79
C LEU A 355 20.88 5.35 20.34
N LEU A 356 19.68 5.91 20.14
CA LEU A 356 19.49 7.32 19.79
C LEU A 356 20.08 8.27 20.83
N SER A 357 19.95 7.94 22.12
CA SER A 357 20.56 8.73 23.20
C SER A 357 22.10 8.78 23.09
N LYS A 358 22.74 7.69 22.65
CA LYS A 358 24.19 7.65 22.43
C LYS A 358 24.63 8.46 21.21
N MET A 359 23.78 8.55 20.20
CA MET A 359 24.06 9.37 19.02
C MET A 359 23.91 10.86 19.33
N ARG A 360 22.84 11.26 20.05
CA ARG A 360 22.58 12.66 20.41
C ARG A 360 23.65 13.26 21.34
N ASN A 361 24.21 12.45 22.24
CA ASN A 361 25.25 12.91 23.16
C ASN A 361 26.64 13.09 22.50
N LYS A 362 26.80 12.74 21.22
CA LYS A 362 28.06 12.88 20.46
C LYS A 362 28.09 14.10 19.52
N THR A 363 26.97 14.80 19.40
CA THR A 363 26.77 16.06 18.65
C THR A 363 26.49 17.16 19.64
#